data_AF-A0A3L6JF47-F1
#
_entry.id   AF-A0A3L6JF47-F1
#
_cell.length_a   1.000
_cell.length_b   1.000
_cell.length_c   1.000
_cell.angle_alpha   90.00
_cell.angle_beta   90.00
_cell.angle_gamma   90.00
#
_symmetry.space_group_name_H-M   'P 1'
#
loop_
_entity.id
_entity.type
_entity.pdbx_description
1 polymer ?
#
loop_
_entity_poly.entity_id
_entity_poly.type
_entity_poly.pdbx_seq_one_letter_code
_entity_poly.pdbx_strand_id
1 'polypeptide(L)'
;MDLIAPFLSATHTFINRAANETLRTIDTDTHRYVWAANDELLFVMVISKGARTGHMRFLLDYALNEFMHNEVPEGMDLPTFLKQWEGNPVSFERFARFVDELVSQYEQSGDSLVAGKTMDCLEVHNHIFRALMEVKVDKRTRKKMVEEIKARLRPLVETHPFLAVVPVDDAGIEVLNIDVYSVEYKALRSALESVFQVVAEVIRNVAGEEPYRNMIFDHAMPYVKNDIERLQTYAILDDIVRYLF
;
A
#
# COMPACT_ATOMS: atom_id res chain seq x y z
N MET A 1 6.21 -10.03 25.56
CA MET A 1 7.03 -11.21 25.22
C MET A 1 8.48 -10.75 25.29
N ASP A 2 9.35 -11.45 26.00
CA ASP A 2 10.73 -10.98 26.30
C ASP A 2 11.62 -11.11 25.05
N LEU A 3 11.69 -10.03 24.26
CA LEU A 3 12.41 -9.97 22.97
C LEU A 3 13.93 -9.90 23.14
N ILE A 4 14.41 -9.65 24.36
CA ILE A 4 15.84 -9.46 24.66
C ILE A 4 16.60 -10.78 24.60
N ALA A 5 16.04 -11.88 25.10
CA ALA A 5 16.71 -13.18 25.09
C ALA A 5 16.90 -13.79 23.67
N PRO A 6 15.87 -13.79 22.78
CA PRO A 6 16.05 -14.15 21.37
C PRO A 6 17.03 -13.21 20.66
N PHE A 7 17.00 -11.92 20.99
CA PHE A 7 17.94 -10.93 20.47
C PHE A 7 19.37 -11.24 20.89
N LEU A 8 19.67 -11.49 22.17
CA LEU A 8 21.02 -11.84 22.64
C LEU A 8 21.54 -13.14 22.00
N SER A 9 20.67 -14.13 21.79
CA SER A 9 21.02 -15.35 21.04
C SER A 9 21.33 -15.05 19.56
N ALA A 10 20.54 -14.17 18.93
CA ALA A 10 20.83 -13.66 17.59
C ALA A 10 22.10 -12.80 17.57
N THR A 11 22.41 -12.10 18.67
CA THR A 11 23.61 -11.25 18.85
C THR A 11 24.88 -12.11 19.04
N HIS A 12 24.77 -13.28 19.65
CA HIS A 12 25.87 -14.23 19.73
C HIS A 12 26.17 -14.86 18.35
N THR A 13 25.16 -14.94 17.49
CA THR A 13 25.29 -15.30 16.06
C THR A 13 25.80 -14.11 15.23
N PHE A 14 25.43 -12.88 15.63
CA PHE A 14 25.85 -11.58 15.08
C PHE A 14 27.36 -11.38 15.25
N ILE A 15 27.94 -11.56 16.44
CA ILE A 15 29.39 -11.39 16.68
C ILE A 15 30.22 -12.36 15.81
N ASN A 16 29.73 -13.58 15.58
CA ASN A 16 30.41 -14.56 14.75
C ASN A 16 30.25 -14.33 13.23
N ARG A 17 29.25 -13.55 12.79
CA ARG A 17 28.99 -13.26 11.36
C ARG A 17 29.29 -11.81 10.93
N ALA A 18 29.35 -10.87 11.87
CA ALA A 18 29.52 -9.43 11.67
C ALA A 18 30.98 -9.00 11.49
N ALA A 19 31.91 -9.92 11.23
CA ALA A 19 33.21 -9.59 10.65
C ALA A 19 33.10 -9.01 9.22
N ASN A 20 31.89 -8.92 8.66
CA ASN A 20 31.56 -8.17 7.45
C ASN A 20 30.64 -6.98 7.79
N GLU A 21 31.18 -5.77 7.71
CA GLU A 21 30.51 -4.47 7.95
C GLU A 21 29.29 -4.18 7.04
N THR A 22 29.03 -5.03 6.05
CA THR A 22 28.04 -4.79 4.98
C THR A 22 26.65 -5.36 5.28
N LEU A 23 26.51 -6.30 6.22
CA LEU A 23 25.21 -6.91 6.54
C LEU A 23 24.52 -6.12 7.66
N ARG A 24 23.62 -5.18 7.34
CA ARG A 24 22.79 -4.41 8.31
C ARG A 24 21.37 -4.99 8.50
N THR A 25 21.20 -6.29 8.31
CA THR A 25 19.91 -7.00 8.44
C THR A 25 20.14 -8.49 8.74
N ILE A 26 19.30 -9.05 9.61
CA ILE A 26 19.22 -10.51 9.86
C ILE A 26 17.77 -10.95 9.72
N ASP A 27 17.54 -11.96 8.89
CA ASP A 27 16.24 -12.59 8.75
C ASP A 27 16.15 -13.80 9.69
N THR A 28 15.04 -13.87 10.43
CA THR A 28 14.59 -15.07 11.14
C THR A 28 13.41 -15.69 10.39
N ASP A 29 12.84 -16.79 10.91
CA ASP A 29 11.70 -17.44 10.26
C ASP A 29 10.46 -16.54 10.21
N THR A 30 10.26 -15.70 11.22
CA THR A 30 9.04 -14.89 11.38
C THR A 30 9.27 -13.39 11.26
N HIS A 31 10.47 -12.90 11.59
CA HIS A 31 10.78 -11.47 11.65
C HIS A 31 12.10 -11.14 10.96
N ARG A 32 12.30 -9.86 10.66
CA ARG A 32 13.58 -9.30 10.24
C ARG A 32 14.08 -8.35 11.32
N TYR A 33 15.34 -8.48 11.67
CA TYR A 33 16.04 -7.57 12.55
C TYR A 33 16.82 -6.58 11.70
N VAL A 34 16.64 -5.31 11.99
CA VAL A 34 17.38 -4.20 11.37
C VAL A 34 18.09 -3.44 12.48
N TRP A 35 19.29 -2.94 12.21
CA TRP A 35 20.01 -2.13 13.18
C TRP A 35 20.76 -0.96 12.54
N ALA A 36 21.01 0.05 13.36
CA ALA A 36 21.95 1.13 13.14
C ALA A 36 22.92 1.16 14.32
N ALA A 37 24.21 1.41 14.06
CA ALA A 37 25.23 1.41 15.10
C ALA A 37 26.29 2.48 14.82
N ASN A 38 26.88 2.99 15.90
CA ASN A 38 28.17 3.66 15.89
C ASN A 38 29.14 2.89 16.81
N ASP A 39 30.27 3.50 17.17
CA ASP A 39 31.31 2.83 17.95
C ASP A 39 30.86 2.49 19.39
N GLU A 40 29.80 3.12 19.91
CA GLU A 40 29.37 2.99 21.30
C GLU A 40 27.88 2.63 21.51
N LEU A 41 27.03 2.77 20.49
CA LEU A 41 25.59 2.55 20.54
C LEU A 41 25.12 1.60 19.43
N LEU A 42 24.15 0.77 19.77
CA LEU A 42 23.47 -0.14 18.85
C LEU A 42 21.95 0.02 19.01
N PHE A 43 21.30 0.51 17.95
CA PHE A 43 19.85 0.66 17.89
C PHE A 43 19.27 -0.45 17.04
N VAL A 44 18.27 -1.15 17.55
CA VAL A 44 17.72 -2.35 16.91
C VAL A 44 16.20 -2.26 16.81
N MET A 45 15.68 -2.63 15.63
CA MET A 45 14.26 -2.73 15.36
C MET A 45 13.92 -4.14 14.87
N VAL A 46 12.83 -4.68 15.41
CA VAL A 46 12.22 -5.93 14.93
C VAL A 46 11.06 -5.56 14.01
N ILE A 47 11.11 -6.01 12.76
CA ILE A 47 10.11 -5.68 11.74
C ILE A 47 9.52 -6.94 11.13
N SER A 48 8.32 -6.82 10.58
CA SER A 48 7.74 -7.88 9.76
C SER A 48 8.54 -8.06 8.45
N LYS A 49 8.50 -9.26 7.86
CA LYS A 49 9.21 -9.54 6.60
C LYS A 49 8.74 -8.69 5.41
N GLY A 50 7.51 -8.18 5.45
CA GLY A 50 6.93 -7.31 4.42
C GLY A 50 7.34 -5.83 4.54
N ALA A 51 7.97 -5.44 5.66
CA ALA A 51 8.37 -4.05 5.87
C ALA A 51 9.54 -3.64 4.96
N ARG A 52 9.48 -2.39 4.47
CA ARG A 52 10.52 -1.82 3.60
C ARG A 52 11.79 -1.57 4.40
N THR A 53 12.75 -2.49 4.30
CA THR A 53 14.02 -2.44 5.04
C THR A 53 14.78 -1.11 4.91
N GLY A 54 14.80 -0.49 3.73
CA GLY A 54 15.45 0.81 3.54
C GLY A 54 14.83 1.93 4.39
N HIS A 55 13.51 1.93 4.52
CA HIS A 55 12.80 2.91 5.36
C HIS A 55 13.03 2.63 6.85
N MET A 56 13.03 1.35 7.26
CA MET A 56 13.31 0.96 8.66
C MET A 56 14.73 1.30 9.09
N ARG A 57 15.70 1.22 8.17
CA ARG A 57 17.07 1.68 8.41
C ARG A 57 17.13 3.20 8.58
N PHE A 58 16.46 3.95 7.69
CA PHE A 58 16.39 5.41 7.81
C PHE A 58 15.81 5.84 9.16
N LEU A 59 14.74 5.19 9.63
CA LEU A 59 14.14 5.47 10.93
C LEU A 59 15.11 5.21 12.10
N LEU A 60 15.87 4.11 12.04
CA LEU A 60 16.90 3.80 13.04
C LEU A 60 18.07 4.79 13.02
N ASP A 61 18.56 5.16 11.83
CA ASP A 61 19.62 6.16 11.68
C ASP A 61 19.14 7.54 12.16
N TYR A 62 17.88 7.90 11.90
CA TYR A 62 17.29 9.13 12.38
C TYR A 62 17.16 9.15 13.90
N ALA A 63 16.71 8.05 14.52
CA ALA A 63 16.66 7.93 15.97
C ALA A 63 18.06 7.98 16.60
N LEU A 64 19.06 7.34 16.00
CA LEU A 64 20.44 7.41 16.47
C LEU A 64 20.96 8.86 16.44
N ASN A 65 20.71 9.58 15.33
CA ASN A 65 21.11 10.98 15.22
C ASN A 65 20.38 11.88 16.22
N GLU A 66 19.09 11.67 16.45
CA GLU A 66 18.30 12.43 17.43
C GLU A 66 18.84 12.23 18.84
N PHE A 67 19.19 11.00 19.21
CA PHE A 67 19.82 10.68 20.48
C PHE A 67 21.17 11.40 20.63
N MET A 68 22.03 11.31 19.62
CA MET A 68 23.34 11.97 19.61
C MET A 68 23.23 13.49 19.71
N HIS A 69 22.17 14.08 19.16
CA HIS A 69 22.00 15.53 19.13
C HIS A 69 21.35 16.08 20.40
N ASN A 70 20.39 15.37 20.98
CA ASN A 70 19.54 15.91 22.04
C ASN A 70 19.77 15.31 23.42
N GLU A 71 20.36 14.11 23.50
CA GLU A 71 20.59 13.42 24.78
C GLU A 71 22.06 13.45 25.21
N VAL A 72 22.99 13.59 24.25
CA VAL A 72 24.43 13.79 24.56
C VAL A 72 24.69 15.28 24.81
N PRO A 73 25.16 15.69 26.00
CA PRO A 73 25.41 17.10 26.31
C PRO A 73 26.45 17.74 25.38
N GLU A 74 26.21 19.00 25.00
CA GLU A 74 27.16 19.77 24.18
C GLU A 74 28.55 19.84 24.86
N GLY A 75 29.60 19.53 24.09
CA GLY A 75 30.98 19.54 24.56
C GLY A 75 31.41 18.26 25.30
N MET A 76 30.53 17.27 25.42
CA MET A 76 30.85 15.95 25.95
C MET A 76 30.87 14.90 24.84
N ASP A 77 31.86 14.02 24.83
CA ASP A 77 31.87 12.85 23.96
C ASP A 77 31.05 11.72 24.57
N LEU A 78 30.44 10.92 23.69
CA LEU A 78 29.54 9.83 24.05
C LEU A 78 30.17 8.82 25.04
N PRO A 79 31.44 8.39 24.91
CA PRO A 79 32.07 7.51 25.89
C PRO A 79 32.13 8.10 27.31
N THR A 80 32.40 9.40 27.44
CA THR A 80 32.45 10.07 28.73
C THR A 80 31.06 10.21 29.33
N PHE A 81 30.08 10.58 28.50
CA PHE A 81 28.68 10.65 28.90
C PHE A 81 28.18 9.30 29.43
N LEU A 82 28.39 8.22 28.68
CA LEU A 82 27.97 6.87 29.06
C LEU A 82 28.66 6.37 30.34
N LYS A 83 29.91 6.75 30.60
CA LYS A 83 30.63 6.40 31.84
C LYS A 83 30.14 7.16 33.07
N GLN A 84 29.62 8.37 32.88
CA GLN A 84 29.05 9.20 33.94
C GLN A 84 27.58 8.90 34.21
N TRP A 85 26.92 8.20 33.30
CA TRP A 85 25.53 7.79 33.46
C TRP A 85 25.41 6.65 34.47
N GLU A 86 24.91 6.95 35.67
CA GLU A 86 24.71 5.97 36.75
C GLU A 86 23.45 5.11 36.58
N GLY A 87 22.69 5.33 35.49
CA GLY A 87 21.42 4.66 35.21
C GLY A 87 20.29 5.18 36.10
N ASN A 88 19.26 5.82 35.51
CA ASN A 88 18.03 6.12 36.23
C ASN A 88 16.79 5.72 35.40
N PRO A 89 15.64 5.40 36.04
CA PRO A 89 14.43 4.94 35.34
C PRO A 89 13.75 5.98 34.44
N VAL A 90 14.12 7.25 34.55
CA VAL A 90 13.57 8.41 33.82
C VAL A 90 14.54 8.89 32.74
N SER A 91 15.70 8.24 32.60
CA SER A 91 16.75 8.63 31.66
C SER A 91 16.22 8.44 30.26
N PHE A 92 16.41 9.46 29.41
CA PHE A 92 15.98 9.47 28.02
C PHE A 92 14.44 9.47 27.83
N GLU A 93 13.64 9.93 28.81
CA GLU A 93 12.18 10.05 28.65
C GLU A 93 11.78 10.93 27.45
N ARG A 94 12.60 11.95 27.14
CA ARG A 94 12.41 12.78 25.94
C ARG A 94 12.63 11.96 24.66
N PHE A 95 13.74 11.24 24.59
CA PHE A 95 14.00 10.32 23.48
C PHE A 95 12.97 9.19 23.37
N ALA A 96 12.46 8.65 24.48
CA ALA A 96 11.39 7.66 24.47
C ALA A 96 10.11 8.20 23.81
N ARG A 97 9.69 9.42 24.17
CA ARG A 97 8.56 10.09 23.51
C ARG A 97 8.79 10.32 22.02
N PHE A 98 10.01 10.71 21.65
CA PHE A 98 10.38 10.85 20.23
C PHE A 98 10.27 9.51 19.48
N VAL A 99 10.72 8.40 20.08
CA VAL A 99 10.59 7.06 19.49
C VAL A 99 9.13 6.67 19.34
N ASP A 100 8.28 6.94 20.35
CA ASP A 100 6.84 6.68 20.28
C ASP A 100 6.15 7.50 19.16
N GLU A 101 6.51 8.77 19.01
CA GLU A 101 6.02 9.62 17.92
C GLU A 101 6.45 9.10 16.55
N LEU A 102 7.70 8.65 16.43
CA LEU A 102 8.27 8.11 15.19
C LEU A 102 7.59 6.79 14.80
N VAL A 103 7.28 5.92 15.78
CA VAL A 103 6.49 4.70 15.56
C VAL A 103 5.06 5.05 15.17
N SER A 104 4.41 6.00 15.86
CA SER A 104 3.05 6.43 15.53
C SER A 104 2.95 7.02 14.12
N GLN A 105 3.94 7.81 13.69
CA GLN A 105 4.03 8.33 12.33
C GLN A 105 4.22 7.21 11.30
N TYR A 106 5.01 6.18 11.62
CA TYR A 106 5.15 5.02 10.75
C TYR A 106 3.83 4.24 10.61
N GLU A 107 3.13 4.00 11.71
CA GLU A 107 1.83 3.31 11.70
C GLU A 107 0.78 4.12 10.91
N GLN A 108 0.68 5.42 11.17
CA GLN A 108 -0.23 6.32 10.46
C GLN A 108 0.12 6.48 8.97
N SER A 109 1.40 6.54 8.63
CA SER A 109 1.84 6.66 7.24
C SER A 109 1.69 5.35 6.45
N GLY A 110 1.79 4.18 7.11
CA GLY A 110 1.53 2.88 6.50
C GLY A 110 0.08 2.74 6.04
N ASP A 111 -0.87 2.98 6.95
CA ASP A 111 -2.30 2.86 6.67
C ASP A 111 -2.80 3.98 5.74
N SER A 112 -2.31 5.21 5.90
CA SER A 112 -2.66 6.32 5.01
C SER A 112 -2.11 6.15 3.60
N LEU A 113 -0.92 5.56 3.44
CA LEU A 113 -0.35 5.27 2.12
C LEU A 113 -1.11 4.14 1.42
N VAL A 114 -1.53 3.11 2.16
CA VAL A 114 -2.36 2.03 1.60
C VAL A 114 -3.75 2.55 1.25
N ALA A 115 -4.41 3.28 2.15
CA ALA A 115 -5.71 3.90 1.87
C ALA A 115 -5.63 4.87 0.68
N GLY A 116 -4.57 5.68 0.59
CA GLY A 116 -4.33 6.57 -0.54
C GLY A 116 -4.18 5.82 -1.87
N LYS A 117 -3.41 4.73 -1.91
CA LYS A 117 -3.29 3.87 -3.11
C LYS A 117 -4.59 3.18 -3.47
N THR A 118 -5.33 2.70 -2.46
CA THR A 118 -6.63 2.04 -2.64
C THR A 118 -7.63 3.03 -3.22
N MET A 119 -7.70 4.25 -2.69
CA MET A 119 -8.56 5.33 -3.18
C MET A 119 -8.20 5.74 -4.61
N ASP A 120 -6.91 5.96 -4.89
CA ASP A 120 -6.42 6.31 -6.22
C ASP A 120 -6.76 5.20 -7.25
N CYS A 121 -6.61 3.93 -6.86
CA CYS A 121 -7.02 2.80 -7.68
C CYS A 121 -8.54 2.77 -7.95
N LEU A 122 -9.37 3.06 -6.94
CA LEU A 122 -10.83 3.16 -7.10
C LEU A 122 -11.20 4.30 -8.05
N GLU A 123 -10.59 5.48 -7.91
CA GLU A 123 -10.84 6.64 -8.78
C GLU A 123 -10.57 6.31 -10.25
N VAL A 124 -9.42 5.72 -10.53
CA VAL A 124 -9.03 5.35 -11.89
C VAL A 124 -10.02 4.36 -12.50
N HIS A 125 -10.42 3.31 -11.76
CA HIS A 125 -11.43 2.36 -12.24
C HIS A 125 -12.79 3.04 -12.42
N ASN A 126 -13.20 3.94 -11.52
CA ASN A 126 -14.46 4.65 -11.61
C ASN A 126 -14.54 5.50 -12.89
N HIS A 127 -13.47 6.21 -13.22
CA HIS A 127 -13.39 6.98 -14.46
C HIS A 127 -13.47 6.10 -15.70
N ILE A 128 -12.80 4.95 -15.69
CA ILE A 128 -12.88 3.99 -16.78
C ILE A 128 -14.32 3.46 -16.92
N PHE A 129 -14.97 3.04 -15.84
CA PHE A 129 -16.35 2.55 -15.89
C PHE A 129 -17.32 3.60 -16.43
N ARG A 130 -17.15 4.87 -16.02
CA ARG A 130 -17.93 5.98 -16.57
C ARG A 130 -17.70 6.13 -18.08
N ALA A 131 -16.44 6.15 -18.52
CA ALA A 131 -16.11 6.25 -19.95
C ALA A 131 -16.69 5.09 -20.77
N LEU A 132 -16.64 3.86 -20.23
CA LEU A 132 -17.25 2.69 -20.85
C LEU A 132 -18.78 2.81 -20.96
N MET A 133 -19.42 3.36 -19.93
CA MET A 133 -20.87 3.53 -19.90
C MET A 133 -21.37 4.68 -20.79
N GLU A 134 -20.51 5.57 -21.29
CA GLU A 134 -20.85 6.63 -22.25
C GLU A 134 -21.15 6.12 -23.69
N VAL A 135 -21.12 4.80 -23.91
CA VAL A 135 -21.51 4.19 -25.20
C VAL A 135 -22.86 4.68 -25.72
N LYS A 136 -22.92 5.12 -26.98
CA LYS A 136 -24.16 5.66 -27.56
C LYS A 136 -25.11 4.53 -27.96
N VAL A 137 -26.08 4.25 -27.10
CA VAL A 137 -27.14 3.24 -27.32
C VAL A 137 -28.51 3.77 -26.89
N ASP A 138 -29.57 3.18 -27.43
CA ASP A 138 -30.94 3.51 -27.03
C ASP A 138 -31.26 3.03 -25.60
N LYS A 139 -32.35 3.56 -25.03
CA LYS A 139 -32.76 3.29 -23.65
C LYS A 139 -33.05 1.80 -23.37
N ARG A 140 -33.55 1.05 -24.35
CA ARG A 140 -33.84 -0.38 -24.19
C ARG A 140 -32.54 -1.17 -24.12
N THR A 141 -31.59 -0.86 -25.00
CA THR A 141 -30.26 -1.48 -25.00
C THR A 141 -29.50 -1.16 -23.72
N ARG A 142 -29.55 0.10 -23.25
CA ARG A 142 -28.95 0.50 -21.97
C ARG A 142 -29.47 -0.31 -20.78
N LYS A 143 -30.79 -0.43 -20.66
CA LYS A 143 -31.40 -1.26 -19.60
C LYS A 143 -30.94 -2.72 -19.69
N LYS A 144 -30.87 -3.27 -20.90
CA LYS A 144 -30.38 -4.64 -21.11
C LYS A 144 -28.94 -4.80 -20.64
N MET A 145 -28.07 -3.83 -20.93
CA MET A 145 -26.68 -3.82 -20.46
C MET A 145 -26.60 -3.81 -18.94
N VAL A 146 -27.32 -2.90 -18.28
CA VAL A 146 -27.33 -2.76 -16.81
C VAL A 146 -27.78 -4.05 -16.14
N GLU A 147 -28.85 -4.67 -16.62
CA GLU A 147 -29.35 -5.94 -16.05
C GLU A 147 -28.38 -7.10 -16.27
N GLU A 148 -27.73 -7.19 -17.45
CA GLU A 148 -26.72 -8.21 -17.73
C GLU A 148 -25.45 -8.02 -16.87
N ILE A 149 -25.00 -6.78 -16.67
CA ILE A 149 -23.89 -6.46 -15.75
C ILE A 149 -24.25 -6.92 -14.34
N LYS A 150 -25.42 -6.52 -13.81
CA LYS A 150 -25.87 -6.94 -12.48
C LYS A 150 -25.92 -8.46 -12.34
N ALA A 151 -26.44 -9.17 -13.34
CA ALA A 151 -26.52 -10.62 -13.33
C ALA A 151 -25.12 -11.26 -13.24
N ARG A 152 -24.14 -10.75 -14.00
CA ARG A 152 -22.76 -11.26 -14.02
C ARG A 152 -21.90 -10.81 -12.84
N LEU A 153 -22.24 -9.70 -12.20
CA LEU A 153 -21.57 -9.26 -10.96
C LEU A 153 -22.04 -10.06 -9.74
N ARG A 154 -23.21 -10.69 -9.77
CA ARG A 154 -23.77 -11.43 -8.63
C ARG A 154 -22.83 -12.52 -8.07
N PRO A 155 -22.20 -13.38 -8.88
CA PRO A 155 -21.21 -14.35 -8.38
C PRO A 155 -19.93 -13.69 -7.83
N LEU A 156 -19.56 -12.52 -8.36
CA LEU A 156 -18.42 -11.76 -7.84
C LEU A 156 -18.72 -11.18 -6.45
N VAL A 157 -19.97 -10.77 -6.18
CA VAL A 157 -20.39 -10.32 -4.85
C VAL A 157 -20.32 -11.46 -3.82
N GLU A 158 -20.60 -12.71 -4.22
CA GLU A 158 -20.45 -13.87 -3.34
C GLU A 158 -18.98 -14.13 -2.96
N THR A 159 -18.05 -13.86 -3.88
CA THR A 159 -16.60 -14.03 -3.67
C THR A 159 -15.97 -12.81 -2.99
N HIS A 160 -16.49 -11.62 -3.26
CA HIS A 160 -16.01 -10.32 -2.79
C HIS A 160 -17.18 -9.51 -2.21
N PRO A 161 -17.55 -9.73 -0.92
CA PRO A 161 -18.75 -9.13 -0.32
C PRO A 161 -18.77 -7.60 -0.35
N PHE A 162 -17.61 -6.94 -0.34
CA PHE A 162 -17.51 -5.48 -0.42
C PHE A 162 -18.02 -4.92 -1.76
N LEU A 163 -18.21 -5.73 -2.81
CA LEU A 163 -18.84 -5.28 -4.05
C LEU A 163 -20.35 -5.06 -3.91
N ALA A 164 -20.98 -5.57 -2.85
CA ALA A 164 -22.43 -5.41 -2.63
C ALA A 164 -22.86 -3.94 -2.49
N VAL A 165 -21.95 -3.05 -2.06
CA VAL A 165 -22.23 -1.61 -1.91
C VAL A 165 -22.05 -0.81 -3.19
N VAL A 166 -21.56 -1.43 -4.27
CA VAL A 166 -21.31 -0.77 -5.56
C VAL A 166 -22.64 -0.67 -6.33
N PRO A 167 -23.23 0.53 -6.50
CA PRO A 167 -24.42 0.67 -7.31
C PRO A 167 -24.07 0.51 -8.79
N VAL A 168 -24.99 -0.16 -9.49
CA VAL A 168 -24.95 -0.35 -10.95
C VAL A 168 -26.29 0.14 -11.49
N ASP A 169 -26.27 1.22 -12.27
CA ASP A 169 -27.48 1.84 -12.82
C ASP A 169 -27.26 2.38 -14.24
N ASP A 170 -28.24 3.13 -14.75
CA ASP A 170 -28.18 3.73 -16.09
C ASP A 170 -27.04 4.75 -16.24
N ALA A 171 -26.58 5.36 -15.13
CA ALA A 171 -25.51 6.35 -15.09
C ALA A 171 -24.11 5.70 -14.98
N GLY A 172 -24.03 4.48 -14.43
CA GLY A 172 -22.83 3.66 -14.52
C GLY A 172 -22.61 2.76 -13.31
N ILE A 173 -21.33 2.60 -12.96
CA ILE A 173 -20.86 1.78 -11.84
C ILE A 173 -20.04 2.69 -10.94
N GLU A 174 -20.44 2.82 -9.68
CA GLU A 174 -19.78 3.73 -8.72
C GLU A 174 -18.98 2.95 -7.67
N VAL A 175 -17.70 2.71 -7.96
CA VAL A 175 -16.84 1.94 -7.05
C VAL A 175 -16.28 2.76 -5.88
N LEU A 176 -16.42 4.08 -5.89
CA LEU A 176 -15.95 4.96 -4.81
C LEU A 176 -16.67 4.73 -3.47
N ASN A 177 -17.79 3.99 -3.46
CA ASN A 177 -18.52 3.64 -2.24
C ASN A 177 -17.85 2.53 -1.42
N ILE A 178 -16.79 1.90 -1.94
CA ILE A 178 -16.06 0.86 -1.21
C ILE A 178 -15.21 1.52 -0.12
N ASP A 179 -15.37 1.07 1.12
CA ASP A 179 -14.58 1.55 2.25
C ASP A 179 -13.12 1.04 2.15
N VAL A 180 -12.21 1.96 1.84
CA VAL A 180 -10.77 1.72 1.64
C VAL A 180 -10.05 1.19 2.88
N TYR A 181 -10.61 1.37 4.07
CA TYR A 181 -10.04 0.86 5.33
C TYR A 181 -10.50 -0.57 5.64
N SER A 182 -11.54 -1.04 4.95
CA SER A 182 -12.16 -2.35 5.20
C SER A 182 -11.69 -3.45 4.24
N VAL A 183 -10.89 -3.12 3.23
CA VAL A 183 -10.53 -4.03 2.13
C VAL A 183 -9.02 -4.06 1.88
N GLU A 184 -8.47 -5.27 1.78
CA GLU A 184 -7.08 -5.44 1.35
C GLU A 184 -6.90 -5.02 -0.12
N TYR A 185 -5.90 -4.17 -0.39
CA TYR A 185 -5.60 -3.65 -1.74
C TYR A 185 -5.53 -4.74 -2.83
N LYS A 186 -4.92 -5.89 -2.52
CA LYS A 186 -4.80 -7.00 -3.49
C LYS A 186 -6.17 -7.60 -3.84
N ALA A 187 -7.02 -7.81 -2.84
CA ALA A 187 -8.37 -8.32 -3.05
C ALA A 187 -9.22 -7.31 -3.83
N LEU A 188 -9.08 -6.01 -3.51
CA LEU A 188 -9.73 -4.94 -4.26
C LEU A 188 -9.29 -4.95 -5.73
N ARG A 189 -7.99 -4.93 -6.02
CA ARG A 189 -7.47 -4.86 -7.39
C ARG A 189 -7.96 -6.02 -8.26
N SER A 190 -7.96 -7.23 -7.70
CA SER A 190 -8.46 -8.44 -8.36
C SER A 190 -9.97 -8.38 -8.62
N ALA A 191 -10.74 -7.85 -7.66
CA ALA A 191 -12.17 -7.68 -7.83
C ALA A 191 -12.48 -6.63 -8.90
N LEU A 192 -11.77 -5.50 -8.91
CA LEU A 192 -11.94 -4.43 -9.91
C LEU A 192 -11.57 -4.88 -11.33
N GLU A 193 -10.51 -5.70 -11.50
CA GLU A 193 -10.19 -6.35 -12.78
C GLU A 193 -11.36 -7.21 -13.26
N SER A 194 -11.93 -8.01 -12.37
CA SER A 194 -13.06 -8.90 -12.69
C SER A 194 -14.32 -8.10 -13.07
N VAL A 195 -14.59 -7.01 -12.34
CA VAL A 195 -15.68 -6.07 -12.68
C VAL A 195 -15.42 -5.46 -14.06
N PHE A 196 -14.21 -5.00 -14.32
CA PHE A 196 -13.83 -4.41 -15.61
C PHE A 196 -13.99 -5.37 -16.77
N GLN A 197 -13.54 -6.61 -16.63
CA GLN A 197 -13.75 -7.65 -17.62
C GLN A 197 -15.24 -7.83 -17.91
N VAL A 198 -16.07 -7.98 -16.87
CA VAL A 198 -17.53 -8.15 -17.03
C VAL A 198 -18.14 -6.97 -17.80
N VAL A 199 -17.77 -5.75 -17.44
CA VAL A 199 -18.32 -4.53 -18.04
C VAL A 199 -17.93 -4.44 -19.51
N ALA A 200 -16.64 -4.61 -19.82
CA ALA A 200 -16.14 -4.59 -21.20
C ALA A 200 -16.83 -5.63 -22.08
N GLU A 201 -16.93 -6.88 -21.60
CA GLU A 201 -17.60 -7.97 -22.32
C GLU A 201 -19.09 -7.69 -22.55
N VAL A 202 -19.81 -7.21 -21.54
CA VAL A 202 -21.25 -6.94 -21.69
C VAL A 202 -21.48 -5.79 -22.67
N ILE A 203 -20.71 -4.71 -22.59
CA ILE A 203 -20.86 -3.59 -23.53
C ILE A 203 -20.58 -4.07 -24.96
N ARG A 204 -19.47 -4.79 -25.18
CA ARG A 204 -19.11 -5.31 -26.51
C ARG A 204 -20.21 -6.19 -27.10
N ASN A 205 -20.78 -7.07 -26.29
CA ASN A 205 -21.80 -8.04 -26.72
C ASN A 205 -23.19 -7.42 -26.92
N VAL A 206 -23.55 -6.40 -26.15
CA VAL A 206 -24.92 -5.85 -26.15
C VAL A 206 -25.03 -4.58 -27.00
N ALA A 207 -24.02 -3.70 -26.98
CA ALA A 207 -24.04 -2.45 -27.74
C ALA A 207 -23.75 -2.67 -29.24
N GLY A 208 -23.07 -3.77 -29.59
CA GLY A 208 -22.61 -4.04 -30.94
C GLY A 208 -21.27 -3.37 -31.25
N GLU A 209 -20.64 -3.80 -32.35
CA GLU A 209 -19.25 -3.50 -32.66
C GLU A 209 -18.97 -2.02 -32.90
N GLU A 210 -19.82 -1.34 -33.69
CA GLU A 210 -19.62 0.07 -34.05
C GLU A 210 -19.79 1.01 -32.83
N PRO A 211 -20.89 0.94 -32.04
CA PRO A 211 -21.01 1.77 -30.84
C PRO A 211 -19.91 1.50 -29.81
N TYR A 212 -19.51 0.23 -29.64
CA TYR A 212 -18.42 -0.15 -28.74
C TYR A 212 -17.10 0.47 -29.18
N ARG A 213 -16.75 0.37 -30.47
CA ARG A 213 -15.53 0.94 -31.03
C ARG A 213 -15.52 2.46 -30.88
N ASN A 214 -16.63 3.13 -31.20
CA ASN A 214 -16.75 4.58 -31.03
C ASN A 214 -16.59 4.99 -29.57
N MET A 215 -17.17 4.23 -28.62
CA MET A 215 -16.96 4.47 -27.19
C MET A 215 -15.48 4.39 -26.80
N ILE A 216 -14.75 3.39 -27.32
CA ILE A 216 -13.32 3.25 -27.02
C ILE A 216 -12.55 4.49 -27.48
N PHE A 217 -12.71 4.90 -28.75
CA PHE A 217 -11.91 5.98 -29.31
C PHE A 217 -12.35 7.37 -28.87
N ASP A 218 -13.65 7.58 -28.64
CA ASP A 218 -14.20 8.89 -28.29
C ASP A 218 -14.14 9.17 -26.78
N HIS A 219 -14.19 8.14 -25.92
CA HIS A 219 -14.36 8.30 -24.48
C HIS A 219 -13.27 7.60 -23.66
N ALA A 220 -13.04 6.29 -23.86
CA ALA A 220 -12.09 5.54 -23.02
C ALA A 220 -10.62 5.89 -23.32
N MET A 221 -10.23 5.92 -24.59
CA MET A 221 -8.84 6.13 -25.02
C MET A 221 -8.30 7.53 -24.69
N PRO A 222 -9.08 8.62 -24.82
CA PRO A 222 -8.67 9.93 -24.31
C PRO A 222 -8.35 9.92 -22.81
N TYR A 223 -9.18 9.24 -22.01
CA TYR A 223 -8.91 9.08 -20.57
C TYR A 223 -7.61 8.29 -20.33
N VAL A 224 -7.45 7.15 -21.01
CA VAL A 224 -6.26 6.31 -20.91
C VAL A 224 -4.99 7.07 -21.25
N LYS A 225 -5.03 7.92 -22.27
CA LYS A 225 -3.89 8.75 -22.67
C LYS A 225 -3.55 9.80 -21.63
N ASN A 226 -4.56 10.44 -21.02
CA ASN A 226 -4.35 11.51 -20.05
C ASN A 226 -3.85 10.98 -18.69
N ASP A 227 -4.27 9.78 -18.28
CA ASP A 227 -3.94 9.16 -16.98
C ASP A 227 -2.98 7.97 -17.09
N ILE A 228 -2.18 7.90 -18.16
CA ILE A 228 -1.33 6.72 -18.46
C ILE A 228 -0.35 6.36 -17.34
N GLU A 229 0.21 7.35 -16.63
CA GLU A 229 1.15 7.13 -15.53
C GLU A 229 0.47 6.47 -14.31
N ARG A 230 -0.74 6.92 -13.95
CA ARG A 230 -1.54 6.30 -12.88
C ARG A 230 -1.94 4.88 -13.27
N LEU A 231 -2.36 4.68 -14.52
CA LEU A 231 -2.74 3.36 -15.04
C LEU A 231 -1.57 2.36 -15.01
N GLN A 232 -0.37 2.79 -15.36
CA GLN A 232 0.85 1.98 -15.26
C GLN A 232 1.22 1.67 -13.80
N THR A 233 1.13 2.67 -12.92
CA THR A 233 1.44 2.53 -11.50
C THR A 233 0.63 1.43 -10.82
N TYR A 234 -0.63 1.27 -11.23
CA TYR A 234 -1.56 0.27 -10.68
C TYR A 234 -1.73 -0.98 -11.56
N ALA A 235 -0.89 -1.13 -12.59
CA ALA A 235 -0.97 -2.22 -13.58
C ALA A 235 -2.36 -2.37 -14.24
N ILE A 236 -3.12 -1.27 -14.35
CA ILE A 236 -4.45 -1.23 -14.99
C ILE A 236 -4.31 -1.14 -16.50
N LEU A 237 -3.22 -0.56 -17.01
CA LEU A 237 -2.98 -0.43 -18.44
C LEU A 237 -3.00 -1.79 -19.16
N ASP A 238 -2.43 -2.82 -18.55
CA ASP A 238 -2.41 -4.18 -19.11
C ASP A 238 -3.83 -4.78 -19.20
N ASP A 239 -4.69 -4.53 -18.21
CA ASP A 239 -6.09 -4.95 -18.23
C ASP A 239 -6.85 -4.24 -19.34
N ILE A 240 -6.65 -2.93 -19.47
CA ILE A 240 -7.27 -2.12 -20.52
C ILE A 240 -6.93 -2.68 -21.90
N VAL A 241 -5.65 -2.96 -22.14
CA VAL A 241 -5.21 -3.56 -23.41
C VAL A 241 -5.82 -4.94 -23.58
N ARG A 242 -5.84 -5.78 -22.53
CA ARG A 242 -6.36 -7.15 -22.59
C ARG A 242 -7.86 -7.24 -22.87
N TYR A 243 -8.66 -6.36 -22.27
CA TYR A 243 -10.12 -6.49 -22.28
C TYR A 243 -10.83 -5.52 -23.24
N LEU A 244 -10.22 -4.37 -23.58
CA LEU A 244 -10.86 -3.42 -24.50
C LEU A 244 -10.49 -3.65 -25.97
N PHE A 245 -9.27 -4.09 -26.25
CA PHE A 245 -8.73 -4.26 -27.60
C PHE A 245 -8.68 -5.74 -27.99
#